data_AF-D7LI68-F1
#
_entry.id   AF-D7LI68-F1
#
_cell.length_a   1.000
_cell.length_b   1.000
_cell.length_c   1.000
_cell.angle_alpha   90.00
_cell.angle_beta   90.00
_cell.angle_gamma   90.00
#
_symmetry.space_group_name_H-M   'P 1'
#
loop_
_entity.id
_entity.type
_entity.pdbx_description
1 polymer ?
#
loop_
_entity_poly.entity_id
_entity_poly.type
_entity_poly.pdbx_seq_one_letter_code
_entity_poly.pdbx_strand_id
1 'polypeptide(L)'
;MFYKTRKPNDRWRRLYVLKDGEPLNEPLCIHYQSCYLFGRERKIADIPTDHPSCSKQHAVIQYREVEKEKQPETNNQVRPYIMDLGSTNYTYINETPIEPQRYYELFEKDTIRFGNRSQEYVLLSE
;
A
#
# COMPACT_ATOMS: atom_id res chain seq x y z
N MET A 1 11.40 19.20 1.41
CA MET A 1 11.14 18.35 2.58
C MET A 1 11.56 16.93 2.21
N PHE A 2 12.71 16.47 2.71
CA PHE A 2 13.24 15.14 2.39
C PHE A 2 12.64 14.13 3.37
N TYR A 3 11.65 13.37 2.92
CA TYR A 3 11.06 12.32 3.76
C TYR A 3 12.05 11.16 3.85
N LYS A 4 12.45 10.80 5.07
CA LYS A 4 13.35 9.67 5.32
C LYS A 4 12.58 8.36 5.18
N THR A 5 13.16 7.39 4.48
CA THR A 5 12.62 6.04 4.38
C THR A 5 13.06 5.23 5.59
N ARG A 6 12.11 4.79 6.42
CA ARG A 6 12.36 3.88 7.54
C ARG A 6 11.42 2.69 7.50
N LYS A 7 11.91 1.54 7.96
CA LYS A 7 11.06 0.38 8.24
C LYS A 7 10.11 0.71 9.40
N PRO A 8 8.82 0.36 9.31
CA PRO A 8 7.92 0.53 10.45
C PRO A 8 8.38 -0.36 11.61
N ASN A 9 8.39 0.20 12.83
CA ASN A 9 8.62 -0.58 14.06
C ASN A 9 7.37 -1.36 14.50
N ASP A 10 6.20 -0.99 13.99
CA ASP A 10 4.93 -1.67 14.28
C ASP A 10 4.88 -3.00 13.55
N ARG A 11 5.03 -4.09 14.30
CA ARG A 11 5.00 -5.48 13.80
C ARG A 11 3.62 -5.93 13.32
N TRP A 12 2.59 -5.10 13.47
CA TRP A 12 1.20 -5.49 13.33
C TRP A 12 0.49 -4.94 12.09
N ARG A 13 1.19 -4.25 11.19
CA ARG A 13 0.61 -3.83 9.91
C ARG A 13 0.49 -5.02 8.94
N ARG A 14 -0.75 -5.37 8.64
CA ARG A 14 -1.15 -6.50 7.79
C ARG A 14 -2.03 -6.00 6.66
N LEU A 15 -1.81 -6.56 5.47
CA LEU A 15 -2.64 -6.31 4.30
C LEU A 15 -3.55 -7.52 4.07
N TYR A 16 -4.84 -7.35 4.34
CA TYR A 16 -5.84 -8.39 4.16
C TYR A 16 -6.35 -8.37 2.74
N VAL A 17 -6.33 -9.52 2.05
CA VAL A 17 -6.85 -9.64 0.69
C VAL A 17 -8.28 -10.14 0.77
N LEU A 18 -9.23 -9.27 0.43
CA LEU A 18 -10.65 -9.58 0.35
C LEU A 18 -11.02 -9.89 -1.09
N LYS A 19 -11.94 -10.83 -1.30
CA LYS A 19 -12.58 -11.11 -2.58
C LYS A 19 -14.07 -11.28 -2.31
N ASP A 20 -14.90 -10.46 -2.96
CA ASP A 20 -16.35 -10.49 -2.79
C ASP A 20 -16.79 -10.34 -1.30
N GLY A 21 -16.03 -9.57 -0.52
CA GLY A 21 -16.26 -9.34 0.92
C GLY A 21 -15.64 -10.40 1.86
N GLU A 22 -15.13 -11.51 1.32
CA GLU A 22 -14.54 -12.60 2.10
C GLU A 22 -13.01 -12.56 2.07
N PRO A 23 -12.30 -12.79 3.20
CA PRO A 23 -10.85 -12.87 3.21
C PRO A 23 -10.39 -14.12 2.46
N LEU A 24 -9.65 -13.92 1.36
CA LEU A 24 -9.26 -15.00 0.47
C LEU A 24 -8.11 -15.84 1.04
N ASN A 25 -7.13 -15.17 1.65
CA ASN A 25 -5.85 -15.74 2.06
C ASN A 25 -5.44 -15.17 3.43
N GLU A 26 -4.37 -15.75 3.99
CA GLU A 26 -3.69 -15.16 5.13
C GLU A 26 -3.21 -13.73 4.82
N PRO A 27 -3.27 -12.81 5.80
CA PRO A 27 -2.84 -11.44 5.62
C PRO A 27 -1.37 -11.34 5.24
N LEU A 28 -1.07 -10.47 4.27
CA LEU A 28 0.31 -10.22 3.84
C LEU A 28 1.02 -9.31 4.86
N CYS A 29 2.18 -9.76 5.33
CA CYS A 29 3.01 -9.00 6.26
C CYS A 29 3.79 -7.89 5.54
N ILE A 30 3.26 -6.67 5.58
CA ILE A 30 3.86 -5.50 4.93
C ILE A 30 4.78 -4.68 5.86
N HIS A 31 5.30 -5.26 6.94
CA HIS A 31 6.13 -4.55 7.91
C HIS A 31 7.64 -4.88 7.83
N TYR A 32 8.04 -5.87 7.04
CA TYR A 32 9.44 -6.32 6.94
C TYR A 32 10.32 -5.41 6.08
N GLN A 33 9.71 -4.69 5.15
CA GLN A 33 10.39 -3.84 4.18
C GLN A 33 9.84 -2.41 4.25
N SER A 34 10.61 -1.46 3.73
CA SER A 34 10.16 -0.07 3.63
C SER A 34 9.33 0.20 2.39
N CYS A 35 9.34 -0.70 1.41
CA CYS A 35 8.70 -0.54 0.11
C CYS A 35 8.13 -1.90 -0.33
N TYR A 36 6.97 -1.89 -0.99
CA TYR A 36 6.33 -3.08 -1.53
C TYR A 36 5.76 -2.75 -2.91
N LEU A 37 6.24 -3.46 -3.93
CA LEU A 37 5.78 -3.31 -5.31
C LEU A 37 4.63 -4.27 -5.62
N PHE A 38 3.52 -3.71 -6.11
CA PHE A 38 2.37 -4.42 -6.63
C PHE A 38 2.42 -4.45 -8.14
N GLY A 39 2.22 -5.62 -8.73
CA GLY A 39 2.20 -5.73 -10.18
C GLY A 39 2.12 -7.15 -10.71
N ARG A 40 1.82 -7.27 -12.00
CA ARG A 40 1.69 -8.57 -12.68
C ARG A 40 3.03 -9.28 -12.89
N GLU A 41 4.14 -8.54 -12.89
CA GLU A 41 5.45 -9.12 -13.15
C GLU A 41 6.07 -9.72 -11.89
N ARG A 42 5.78 -11.02 -11.66
CA ARG A 42 6.27 -11.80 -10.51
C ARG A 42 7.79 -11.81 -10.29
N LYS A 43 8.58 -11.51 -11.32
CA LYS A 43 10.05 -11.44 -11.21
C LYS A 43 10.52 -10.24 -10.38
N ILE A 44 9.72 -9.19 -10.32
CA ILE A 44 10.07 -7.92 -9.68
C ILE A 44 9.06 -7.48 -8.61
N ALA A 45 7.79 -7.90 -8.73
CA ALA A 45 6.75 -7.53 -7.78
C ALA A 45 6.89 -8.31 -6.47
N ASP A 46 6.92 -7.60 -5.35
CA ASP A 46 6.86 -8.21 -4.01
C ASP A 46 5.50 -8.85 -3.76
N ILE A 47 4.42 -8.18 -4.21
CA ILE A 47 3.04 -8.65 -4.10
C ILE A 47 2.46 -8.81 -5.51
N PRO A 48 2.38 -10.05 -6.03
CA PRO A 48 1.97 -10.27 -7.40
C PRO A 48 0.46 -10.06 -7.59
N THR A 49 0.11 -9.30 -8.63
CA THR A 49 -1.27 -9.06 -9.06
C THR A 49 -1.51 -9.70 -10.44
N ASP A 50 -1.90 -10.98 -10.45
CA ASP A 50 -2.06 -11.78 -11.68
C ASP A 50 -3.25 -11.37 -12.58
N HIS A 51 -3.90 -10.23 -12.33
CA HIS A 51 -5.02 -9.82 -13.16
C HIS A 51 -4.57 -9.25 -14.50
N PRO A 52 -5.30 -9.52 -15.60
CA PRO A 52 -5.00 -8.90 -16.89
C PRO A 52 -5.15 -7.37 -16.87
N SER A 53 -6.03 -6.81 -16.03
CA SER A 53 -6.17 -5.35 -15.88
C SER A 53 -5.03 -4.70 -15.07
N CYS A 54 -4.20 -5.48 -14.36
CA CYS A 54 -3.08 -4.94 -13.63
C CYS A 54 -1.85 -4.79 -14.55
N SER A 55 -1.13 -3.68 -14.36
CA SER A 55 0.12 -3.40 -15.06
C SER A 55 1.26 -4.25 -14.49
N LYS A 56 2.36 -4.40 -15.25
CA LYS A 56 3.54 -5.17 -14.81
C LYS A 56 4.11 -4.64 -13.49
N GLN A 57 4.27 -3.32 -13.42
CA GLN A 57 4.48 -2.53 -12.22
C GLN A 57 3.27 -1.60 -12.12
N HIS A 58 2.44 -1.77 -11.11
CA HIS A 58 1.13 -1.12 -11.03
C HIS A 58 1.14 -0.02 -9.99
N ALA A 59 1.47 -0.37 -8.75
CA ALA A 59 1.52 0.57 -7.65
C ALA A 59 2.60 0.15 -6.64
N VAL A 60 3.00 1.09 -5.81
CA VAL A 60 3.98 0.86 -4.75
C VAL A 60 3.45 1.40 -3.43
N ILE A 61 3.61 0.63 -2.36
CA ILE A 61 3.45 1.12 -0.99
C ILE A 61 4.83 1.44 -0.45
N GLN A 62 5.02 2.68 -0.02
CA GLN A 62 6.26 3.21 0.53
C GLN A 62 6.00 3.71 1.95
N TYR A 63 6.71 3.14 2.92
CA TYR A 63 6.74 3.64 4.29
C TYR A 63 7.66 4.86 4.40
N ARG A 64 7.14 5.95 4.96
CA ARG A 64 7.87 7.21 5.13
C ARG A 64 7.79 7.65 6.58
N GLU A 65 8.92 8.11 7.09
CA GLU A 65 9.00 8.72 8.41
C GLU A 65 8.49 10.17 8.32
N VAL A 66 7.47 10.47 9.11
CA VAL A 66 6.87 11.82 9.20
C VAL A 66 7.14 12.36 10.61
N GLU A 67 7.76 13.54 10.67
CA GLU A 67 7.99 14.26 11.92
C GLU A 67 6.67 14.88 12.39
N LYS A 68 6.22 14.55 13.61
CA LYS A 68 5.06 15.23 14.22
C LYS A 68 5.52 16.60 14.73
N GLU A 69 5.04 17.67 14.11
CA GLU A 69 5.39 19.06 14.45
C GLU A 69 4.93 19.57 15.83
N LYS A 70 4.32 18.77 16.71
CA LYS A 70 3.58 19.32 17.88
C LYS A 70 3.71 18.62 19.23
N GLN A 71 4.75 17.83 19.53
CA GLN A 71 5.02 17.41 20.91
C GLN A 71 6.53 17.38 21.23
N PRO A 72 6.92 17.75 22.47
CA PRO A 72 8.32 17.81 22.92
C PRO A 72 9.00 16.43 23.03
N GLU A 73 8.23 15.35 22.87
CA GLU A 73 8.74 13.98 22.78
C GLU A 73 8.68 13.54 21.32
N THR A 74 9.83 13.64 20.64
CA THR A 74 10.01 13.31 19.22
C THR A 74 9.79 11.82 18.96
N ASN A 75 8.54 11.39 18.83
CA ASN A 75 8.22 10.06 18.33
C ASN A 75 7.97 10.17 16.82
N ASN A 76 9.02 9.91 16.04
CA ASN A 76 8.93 9.83 14.60
C ASN A 76 7.96 8.71 14.21
N GLN A 77 6.92 9.02 13.43
CA GLN A 77 5.91 8.04 13.05
C GLN A 77 6.16 7.58 11.61
N VAL A 78 6.23 6.27 11.41
CA VAL A 78 6.33 5.69 10.07
C VAL A 78 4.92 5.47 9.53
N ARG A 79 4.59 6.13 8.41
CA ARG A 79 3.27 6.06 7.78
C ARG A 79 3.36 5.42 6.39
N PRO A 80 2.40 4.56 6.01
CA PRO A 80 2.34 4.00 4.67
C PRO A 80 1.78 5.04 3.69
N TYR A 81 2.43 5.16 2.53
CA TYR A 81 1.94 5.92 1.40
C TYR A 81 1.84 5.00 0.20
N ILE A 82 0.78 5.13 -0.59
CA ILE A 82 0.64 4.45 -1.88
C ILE A 82 0.89 5.42 -3.02
N MET A 83 1.50 4.91 -4.09
CA MET A 83 1.67 5.63 -5.35
C MET A 83 1.33 4.69 -6.49
N ASP A 84 0.48 5.15 -7.39
CA ASP A 84 0.27 4.50 -8.68
C ASP A 84 1.43 4.85 -9.63
N LEU A 85 1.99 3.86 -10.31
CA LEU A 85 3.18 4.03 -11.16
C LEU A 85 2.84 4.39 -12.62
N GLY A 86 1.65 4.98 -12.86
CA GLY A 86 1.14 5.23 -14.21
C GLY A 86 0.47 3.98 -14.78
N SER A 87 -0.33 3.31 -13.97
CA SER A 87 -1.01 2.10 -14.40
C SER A 87 -2.13 2.40 -15.39
N THR A 88 -2.45 1.44 -16.26
CA THR A 88 -3.45 1.63 -17.32
C THR A 88 -4.88 1.73 -16.78
N ASN A 89 -5.16 1.04 -15.68
CA ASN A 89 -6.50 0.95 -15.09
C ASN A 89 -6.60 1.66 -13.74
N TYR A 90 -5.62 2.49 -13.39
CA TYR A 90 -5.53 3.22 -12.12
C TYR A 90 -5.50 2.32 -10.87
N THR A 91 -5.13 2.96 -9.77
CA THR A 91 -5.27 2.44 -8.42
C THR A 91 -6.41 3.20 -7.74
N TYR A 92 -7.20 2.51 -6.93
CA TYR A 92 -8.32 3.08 -6.19
C TYR A 92 -8.06 2.94 -4.69
N ILE A 93 -8.37 3.99 -3.93
CA ILE A 93 -8.44 3.99 -2.47
C ILE A 93 -9.88 4.31 -2.09
N ASN A 94 -10.53 3.47 -1.29
CA ASN A 94 -11.94 3.62 -0.89
C ASN A 94 -12.85 3.94 -2.08
N GLU A 95 -12.72 3.16 -3.17
CA GLU A 95 -13.43 3.35 -4.44
C GLU A 95 -13.14 4.65 -5.22
N THR A 96 -12.22 5.48 -4.74
CA THR A 96 -11.81 6.71 -5.43
C THR A 96 -10.48 6.50 -6.17
N PRO A 97 -10.41 6.77 -7.48
CA PRO A 97 -9.16 6.66 -8.23
C PRO A 97 -8.15 7.71 -7.75
N ILE A 98 -6.91 7.30 -7.56
CA ILE A 98 -5.81 8.20 -7.22
C ILE A 98 -5.05 8.67 -8.46
N GLU A 99 -4.44 9.86 -8.36
CA GLU A 99 -3.58 10.37 -9.42
C GLU A 99 -2.30 9.53 -9.54
N PRO A 100 -1.85 9.20 -10.76
CA PRO A 100 -0.59 8.53 -10.97
C PRO A 100 0.59 9.41 -10.52
N GLN A 101 1.69 8.76 -10.12
CA GLN A 101 2.95 9.40 -9.71
C GLN A 101 2.83 10.37 -8.52
N ARG A 102 1.78 10.22 -7.72
CA ARG A 102 1.57 11.00 -6.50
C ARG A 102 1.44 10.08 -5.29
N TYR A 103 2.06 10.48 -4.18
CA TYR A 103 1.95 9.76 -2.91
C TYR A 103 0.66 10.14 -2.20
N TYR A 104 -0.16 9.14 -1.89
CA TYR A 104 -1.36 9.24 -1.06
C TYR A 104 -1.13 8.52 0.26
N GLU A 105 -1.45 9.17 1.38
CA GLU A 105 -1.34 8.55 2.70
C GLU A 105 -2.42 7.48 2.86
N LEU A 106 -2.03 6.30 3.34
CA LEU A 106 -2.95 5.22 3.68
C LEU A 106 -3.23 5.21 5.18
N PHE A 107 -4.50 5.06 5.51
CA PHE A 107 -4.99 4.93 6.87
C PHE A 107 -5.42 3.49 7.18
N GLU A 108 -5.56 3.20 8.47
CA GLU A 108 -6.13 1.93 8.91
C GLU A 108 -7.58 1.81 8.39
N LYS A 109 -7.93 0.62 7.91
CA LYS A 109 -9.21 0.24 7.29
C LYS A 109 -9.42 0.81 5.88
N ASP A 110 -8.42 1.48 5.30
CA ASP A 110 -8.51 1.87 3.89
C ASP A 110 -8.52 0.62 3.00
N THR A 111 -9.42 0.64 2.03
CA THR A 111 -9.56 -0.37 0.99
C THR A 111 -8.82 0.08 -0.27
N ILE A 112 -7.92 -0.76 -0.78
CA ILE A 112 -7.12 -0.50 -1.97
C ILE A 112 -7.54 -1.50 -3.05
N ARG A 113 -7.84 -1.00 -4.25
CA ARG A 113 -8.19 -1.84 -5.40
C ARG A 113 -7.32 -1.47 -6.61
N PHE A 114 -6.81 -2.50 -7.28
CA PHE A 114 -5.90 -2.34 -8.42
C PHE A 114 -6.61 -2.66 -9.74
N GLY A 115 -6.83 -1.66 -10.57
CA GLY A 115 -7.64 -1.76 -11.78
C GLY A 115 -9.01 -2.42 -11.53
N ASN A 116 -9.50 -3.15 -12.53
CA ASN A 116 -10.79 -3.85 -12.46
C ASN A 116 -10.72 -5.23 -11.76
N ARG A 117 -9.87 -5.40 -10.74
CA ARG A 117 -9.89 -6.62 -9.92
C ARG A 117 -11.09 -6.64 -8.99
N SER A 118 -11.71 -7.81 -8.83
CA SER A 118 -12.67 -8.10 -7.75
C SER A 118 -12.00 -8.29 -6.38
N GLN A 119 -10.67 -8.34 -6.35
CA GLN A 119 -9.90 -8.46 -5.11
C GLN A 119 -9.53 -7.07 -4.62
N GLU A 120 -9.77 -6.86 -3.33
CA GLU A 120 -9.49 -5.63 -2.60
C GLU A 120 -8.47 -5.92 -1.50
N TYR A 121 -7.69 -4.92 -1.14
CA TYR A 121 -6.66 -5.01 -0.12
C TYR A 121 -7.02 -4.04 1.00
N VAL A 122 -7.23 -4.55 2.21
CA VAL A 122 -7.53 -3.69 3.37
C VAL A 122 -6.32 -3.63 4.27
N LEU A 123 -5.90 -2.40 4.56
CA LEU A 123 -4.81 -2.15 5.50
C LEU A 123 -5.36 -2.21 6.93
N LEU A 124 -4.86 -3.13 7.76
CA LEU A 124 -5.17 -3.17 9.18
C LEU A 124 -3.89 -3.14 10.02
N SER A 125 -3.92 -2.39 11.11
CA SER A 125 -2.93 -2.46 12.19
C SER A 125 -3.62 -3.03 13.42
N GLU A 126 -3.32 -4.28 13.75
CA GLU A 126 -3.80 -4.93 14.98
C GLU A 126 -2.92 -4.63 16.21
#